data_AF-A0A8R7VKP1-F1
#
_entry.id   AF-A0A8R7VKP1-F1
#
_cell.length_a   1.000
_cell.length_b   1.000
_cell.length_c   1.000
_cell.angle_alpha   90.00
_cell.angle_beta   90.00
_cell.angle_gamma   90.00
#
_symmetry.space_group_name_H-M   'P 1'
#
loop_
_entity.id
_entity.type
_entity.pdbx_description
1 polymer ?
#
loop_
_entity_poly.entity_id
_entity_poly.type
_entity_poly.pdbx_seq_one_letter_code
_entity_poly.pdbx_strand_id
1 'polypeptide(L)'
;MARLLVLRSAPYHRSSLSAAATAITSSRSASSPASPAATSRRPSAPSSRLRGPPSRRRRLWPRARRKEPLPAAPAFVVEELGWGTQLAVKLKMLVAPPWKRVRKGSVLTMTLRGEISDQLKTRFSSGLSLPQICENFEKAAYDPRISGIYLHIEPLSCGWGKAEEIRRHIVDFKKSGKFVVGYMPVGGEKEYYLASACAELYAPPSAYVALYGLTIQQTFLRGVLEKVGVQPEIQRIGRYKSAGDQLGRKSMSNEVKEMLGALLDNIYGNWLDTVSSTHGKKKEEIEEFVNSGVYQVERLKKEGWITDLLYDDQVQIPSLADH
;
A
#
# COMPACT_ATOMS: atom_id res chain seq x y z
N MET A 1 34.26 10.98 20.37
CA MET A 1 34.74 9.61 20.60
C MET A 1 33.54 8.72 20.93
N ALA A 2 33.17 7.80 20.04
CA ALA A 2 32.22 6.72 20.31
C ALA A 2 32.53 5.56 19.35
N ARG A 3 32.68 4.36 19.93
CA ARG A 3 33.19 3.12 19.31
C ARG A 3 32.24 2.56 18.25
N LEU A 4 32.81 2.11 17.13
CA LEU A 4 32.16 1.23 16.15
C LEU A 4 32.12 -0.19 16.74
N LEU A 5 30.93 -0.70 17.04
CA LEU A 5 30.72 -2.07 17.49
C LEU A 5 30.38 -2.94 16.27
N VAL A 6 31.31 -3.80 15.87
CA VAL A 6 31.08 -4.90 14.94
C VAL A 6 30.57 -6.07 15.77
N LEU A 7 29.29 -6.41 15.66
CA LEU A 7 28.71 -7.60 16.27
C LEU A 7 28.54 -8.67 15.16
N ARG A 8 29.35 -9.73 15.26
CA ARG A 8 29.14 -11.02 14.60
C ARG A 8 28.18 -11.85 15.45
N SER A 9 27.12 -12.40 14.89
CA SER A 9 26.28 -13.41 15.54
C SER A 9 26.64 -14.82 15.05
N ALA A 10 26.95 -15.69 16.01
CA ALA A 10 27.09 -17.14 15.85
C ALA A 10 25.72 -17.84 16.07
N PRO A 11 25.56 -19.12 15.70
CA PRO A 11 24.25 -19.74 15.43
C PRO A 11 23.50 -20.17 16.70
N TYR A 12 22.18 -20.01 16.68
CA TYR A 12 21.29 -20.42 17.77
C TYR A 12 20.73 -21.84 17.52
N HIS A 13 20.86 -22.68 18.54
CA HIS A 13 20.41 -24.08 18.60
C HIS A 13 18.87 -24.19 18.72
N ARG A 14 18.29 -25.14 17.98
CA ARG A 14 16.90 -25.62 18.16
C ARG A 14 16.76 -26.35 19.50
N SER A 15 15.68 -26.08 20.21
CA SER A 15 15.07 -27.05 21.13
C SER A 15 13.55 -27.05 20.97
N SER A 16 13.04 -28.28 20.90
CA SER A 16 11.66 -28.73 20.77
C SER A 16 10.76 -28.24 21.89
N LEU A 17 9.46 -28.06 21.60
CA LEU A 17 8.39 -28.56 22.48
C LEU A 17 7.12 -28.83 21.66
N SER A 18 6.68 -30.07 21.80
CA SER A 18 5.47 -30.67 21.26
C SER A 18 4.35 -30.61 22.31
N ALA A 19 3.11 -30.73 21.82
CA ALA A 19 1.92 -31.25 22.50
C ALA A 19 1.14 -30.35 23.48
N ALA A 20 -0.08 -29.99 23.07
CA ALA A 20 -1.36 -30.25 23.77
C ALA A 20 -2.50 -29.76 22.84
N ALA A 21 -3.29 -30.66 22.21
CA ALA A 21 -4.54 -31.23 22.72
C ALA A 21 -5.67 -30.19 22.85
N THR A 22 -6.95 -30.41 22.56
CA THR A 22 -7.75 -31.44 21.88
C THR A 22 -9.16 -30.83 21.74
N ALA A 23 -9.85 -31.24 20.68
CA ALA A 23 -11.29 -31.17 20.39
C ALA A 23 -12.28 -30.69 21.47
N ILE A 24 -13.25 -29.85 21.06
CA ILE A 24 -14.63 -29.93 21.58
C ILE A 24 -15.60 -29.93 20.39
N THR A 25 -16.40 -30.99 20.39
CA THR A 25 -17.38 -31.43 19.41
C THR A 25 -18.76 -30.79 19.68
N SER A 26 -19.56 -30.81 18.62
CA SER A 26 -20.99 -30.53 18.49
C SER A 26 -21.91 -30.74 19.71
N SER A 27 -22.97 -29.91 19.79
CA SER A 27 -24.29 -30.39 20.19
C SER A 27 -25.40 -29.75 19.35
N ARG A 28 -26.07 -30.61 18.59
CA ARG A 28 -27.37 -30.44 17.93
C ARG A 28 -28.47 -30.40 18.99
N SER A 29 -29.49 -29.56 18.84
CA SER A 29 -30.83 -29.89 19.33
C SER A 29 -31.89 -29.26 18.43
N ALA A 30 -32.68 -30.12 17.80
CA ALA A 30 -33.87 -29.79 17.03
C ALA A 30 -35.08 -29.68 17.97
N SER A 31 -35.99 -28.76 17.67
CA SER A 31 -37.42 -28.94 17.93
C SER A 31 -38.23 -27.85 17.21
N SER A 32 -39.03 -28.30 16.24
CA SER A 32 -40.29 -27.70 15.76
C SER A 32 -41.42 -28.62 16.29
N PRO A 33 -42.74 -28.38 16.12
CA PRO A 33 -43.45 -27.24 15.48
C PRO A 33 -44.67 -26.73 16.30
N ALA A 34 -45.35 -25.68 15.80
CA ALA A 34 -46.81 -25.61 15.60
C ALA A 34 -47.36 -24.16 15.63
N SER A 35 -48.07 -23.77 14.57
CA SER A 35 -49.03 -22.65 14.55
C SER A 35 -50.37 -23.07 15.18
N PRO A 36 -51.28 -22.12 15.46
CA PRO A 36 -52.35 -21.88 14.49
C PRO A 36 -52.77 -20.41 14.30
N ALA A 37 -53.59 -20.23 13.28
CA ALA A 37 -54.15 -19.01 12.71
C ALA A 37 -55.00 -18.14 13.66
N ALA A 38 -55.03 -16.84 13.38
CA ALA A 38 -56.15 -15.96 13.77
C ALA A 38 -56.38 -14.87 12.71
N THR A 39 -57.58 -14.92 12.15
CA THR A 39 -58.21 -14.02 11.19
C THR A 39 -58.85 -12.83 11.92
N SER A 40 -58.68 -11.59 11.47
CA SER A 40 -59.72 -10.53 11.54
C SER A 40 -59.28 -9.30 10.73
N ARG A 41 -59.96 -9.04 9.61
CA ARG A 41 -60.98 -7.98 9.41
C ARG A 41 -60.43 -6.54 9.40
N ARG A 42 -60.31 -6.01 8.19
CA ARG A 42 -60.36 -4.57 7.85
C ARG A 42 -61.61 -3.91 8.43
N PRO A 43 -61.52 -2.63 8.80
CA PRO A 43 -62.63 -1.69 8.66
C PRO A 43 -62.37 -0.66 7.55
N SER A 44 -63.46 -0.36 6.86
CA SER A 44 -63.67 0.63 5.80
C SER A 44 -63.48 2.08 6.27
N ALA A 45 -62.97 2.91 5.36
CA ALA A 45 -62.83 4.36 5.50
C ALA A 45 -64.19 5.09 5.43
N PRO A 46 -64.33 6.28 6.07
CA PRO A 46 -65.36 7.24 5.72
C PRO A 46 -64.86 8.26 4.69
N SER A 47 -65.75 8.59 3.76
CA SER A 47 -65.58 9.57 2.68
C SER A 47 -65.55 11.01 3.17
N SER A 48 -64.50 11.77 2.84
CA SER A 48 -64.51 13.24 2.90
C SER A 48 -64.07 13.84 1.57
N ARG A 49 -64.90 14.75 1.07
CA ARG A 49 -64.78 15.42 -0.24
C ARG A 49 -63.55 16.32 -0.34
N LEU A 50 -62.80 16.10 -1.43
CA LEU A 50 -62.19 17.06 -2.35
C LEU A 50 -61.59 18.37 -1.77
N ARG A 51 -60.26 18.40 -1.66
CA ARG A 51 -59.43 19.54 -2.09
C ARG A 51 -58.34 19.02 -3.03
N GLY A 52 -58.34 19.50 -4.26
CA GLY A 52 -57.33 19.15 -5.26
C GLY A 52 -55.92 19.57 -4.81
N PRO A 53 -54.86 18.85 -5.22
CA PRO A 53 -53.50 19.22 -4.88
C PRO A 53 -53.11 20.52 -5.61
N PRO A 54 -52.32 21.42 -4.99
CA PRO A 54 -51.79 22.57 -5.69
C PRO A 54 -50.89 22.07 -6.83
N SER A 55 -51.03 22.69 -8.00
CA SER A 55 -50.26 22.38 -9.20
C SER A 55 -48.77 22.38 -8.87
N ARG A 56 -48.17 21.18 -8.89
CA ARG A 56 -46.72 20.99 -8.88
C ARG A 56 -46.18 21.67 -10.15
N ARG A 57 -45.74 22.92 -10.03
CA ARG A 57 -44.73 23.45 -10.96
C ARG A 57 -43.54 22.52 -10.86
N ARG A 58 -43.39 21.62 -11.85
CA ARG A 58 -42.14 20.91 -12.10
C ARG A 58 -41.08 21.99 -12.29
N ARG A 59 -40.34 22.32 -11.23
CA ARG A 59 -39.00 22.90 -11.40
C ARG A 59 -38.20 21.81 -12.10
N LEU A 60 -38.08 21.95 -13.41
CA LEU A 60 -37.13 21.21 -14.22
C LEU A 60 -35.75 21.52 -13.64
N TRP A 61 -35.24 20.63 -12.80
CA TRP A 61 -33.81 20.62 -12.52
C TRP A 61 -33.11 20.48 -13.87
N PRO A 62 -32.09 21.30 -14.18
CA PRO A 62 -31.27 21.07 -15.34
C PRO A 62 -30.81 19.62 -15.31
N ARG A 63 -31.06 18.85 -16.38
CA ARG A 63 -30.52 17.50 -16.53
C ARG A 63 -29.03 17.58 -16.20
N ALA A 64 -28.59 16.76 -15.25
CA ALA A 64 -27.17 16.63 -14.93
C ALA A 64 -26.42 16.46 -16.26
N ARG A 65 -25.57 17.45 -16.62
CA ARG A 65 -24.65 17.28 -17.74
C ARG A 65 -23.97 15.94 -17.54
N ARG A 66 -23.96 15.09 -18.57
CA ARG A 66 -23.06 13.93 -18.59
C ARG A 66 -21.70 14.49 -18.24
N LYS A 67 -21.15 14.08 -17.08
CA LYS A 67 -19.76 14.36 -16.76
C LYS A 67 -18.98 13.65 -17.86
N GLU A 68 -18.29 14.43 -18.68
CA GLU A 68 -17.19 13.87 -19.46
C GLU A 68 -16.30 13.10 -18.47
N PRO A 69 -15.79 11.91 -18.83
CA PRO A 69 -14.80 11.24 -18.00
C PRO A 69 -13.70 12.27 -17.69
N LEU A 70 -13.33 12.38 -16.41
CA LEU A 70 -12.21 13.21 -16.01
C LEU A 70 -11.04 12.82 -16.93
N PRO A 71 -10.37 13.79 -17.59
CA PRO A 71 -9.19 13.47 -18.36
C PRO A 71 -8.26 12.69 -17.43
N ALA A 72 -7.76 11.53 -17.90
CA ALA A 72 -6.68 10.85 -17.21
C ALA A 72 -5.64 11.91 -16.85
N ALA A 73 -5.25 11.98 -15.57
CA ALA A 73 -4.23 12.92 -15.15
C ALA A 73 -3.07 12.81 -16.16
N PRO A 74 -2.61 13.93 -16.75
CA PRO A 74 -1.49 13.84 -17.68
C PRO A 74 -0.39 13.10 -16.96
N ALA A 75 0.19 12.08 -17.59
CA ALA A 75 1.40 11.45 -17.10
C ALA A 75 2.35 12.59 -16.72
N PHE A 76 2.62 12.75 -15.42
CA PHE A 76 3.38 13.89 -14.91
C PHE A 76 4.68 13.95 -15.70
N VAL A 77 4.84 15.03 -16.46
CA VAL A 77 6.01 15.23 -17.30
C VAL A 77 7.20 15.28 -16.36
N VAL A 78 8.16 14.38 -16.62
CA VAL A 78 9.46 14.37 -15.97
C VAL A 78 10.11 15.72 -16.25
N GLU A 79 10.16 16.61 -15.26
CA GLU A 79 11.11 17.70 -15.30
C GLU A 79 12.48 17.10 -15.02
N GLU A 80 13.31 16.99 -16.06
CA GLU A 80 14.73 16.79 -15.83
C GLU A 80 15.23 17.87 -14.89
N LEU A 81 15.86 17.45 -13.78
CA LEU A 81 16.44 18.36 -12.79
C LEU A 81 17.29 19.41 -13.52
N GLY A 82 16.85 20.68 -13.44
CA GLY A 82 17.51 21.78 -14.12
C GLY A 82 19.01 21.86 -13.78
N TRP A 83 19.82 22.33 -14.72
CA TRP A 83 21.29 22.44 -14.58
C TRP A 83 21.76 23.01 -13.22
N GLY A 84 20.97 23.88 -12.60
CA GLY A 84 21.25 24.44 -11.27
C GLY A 84 21.23 23.43 -10.12
N THR A 85 20.31 22.46 -10.10
CA THR A 85 20.30 21.41 -9.07
C THR A 85 21.44 20.42 -9.27
N GLN A 86 21.76 20.07 -10.52
CA GLN A 86 22.93 19.25 -10.86
C GLN A 86 24.24 19.92 -10.42
N LEU A 87 24.38 21.23 -10.68
CA LEU A 87 25.52 22.02 -10.24
C LEU A 87 25.58 22.10 -8.71
N ALA A 88 24.44 22.31 -8.04
CA ALA A 88 24.36 22.39 -6.59
C ALA A 88 24.73 21.07 -5.90
N VAL A 89 24.32 19.92 -6.46
CA VAL A 89 24.72 18.60 -5.95
C VAL A 89 26.21 18.39 -6.16
N LYS A 90 26.74 18.67 -7.36
CA LYS A 90 28.19 18.58 -7.64
C LYS A 90 29.02 19.49 -6.73
N LEU A 91 28.58 20.72 -6.49
CA LEU A 91 29.25 21.70 -5.64
C LEU A 91 29.18 21.29 -4.15
N LYS A 92 28.02 20.85 -3.66
CA LYS A 92 27.89 20.31 -2.29
C LYS A 92 28.76 19.06 -2.09
N MET A 93 28.95 18.23 -3.11
CA MET A 93 29.83 17.07 -3.05
C MET A 93 31.32 17.44 -3.13
N LEU A 94 31.69 18.52 -3.82
CA LEU A 94 33.05 19.07 -3.86
C LEU A 94 33.50 19.66 -2.52
N VAL A 95 32.57 20.26 -1.76
CA VAL A 95 32.85 20.95 -0.49
C VAL A 95 32.68 20.01 0.73
N ALA A 96 32.28 18.75 0.53
CA ALA A 96 32.13 17.78 1.63
C ALA A 96 33.51 17.41 2.24
N PRO A 97 33.72 17.59 3.56
CA PRO A 97 35.04 17.43 4.18
C PRO A 97 35.59 16.00 4.07
N PRO A 98 36.93 15.84 3.92
CA PRO A 98 37.59 14.61 3.45
C PRO A 98 37.58 13.40 4.41
N TRP A 99 37.00 13.52 5.60
CA TRP A 99 36.95 12.45 6.62
C TRP A 99 35.76 11.48 6.48
N LYS A 100 34.80 11.74 5.59
CA LYS A 100 33.77 10.76 5.17
C LYS A 100 34.07 10.28 3.74
N ARG A 101 35.17 9.56 3.56
CA ARG A 101 35.51 8.97 2.26
C ARG A 101 34.65 7.74 1.99
N VAL A 102 33.56 7.92 1.24
CA VAL A 102 32.92 6.83 0.50
C VAL A 102 33.93 6.34 -0.53
N ARG A 103 34.28 5.04 -0.51
CA ARG A 103 35.22 4.47 -1.47
C ARG A 103 34.54 4.39 -2.85
N LYS A 104 35.30 4.52 -3.94
CA LYS A 104 34.76 4.19 -5.26
C LYS A 104 34.34 2.72 -5.27
N GLY A 105 33.21 2.41 -5.91
CA GLY A 105 32.66 1.06 -5.88
C GLY A 105 31.72 0.78 -4.70
N SER A 106 31.35 1.81 -3.93
CA SER A 106 30.45 1.61 -2.78
C SER A 106 29.01 1.41 -3.25
N VAL A 107 28.24 0.68 -2.45
CA VAL A 107 26.80 0.47 -2.67
C VAL A 107 26.04 1.18 -1.55
N LEU A 108 25.01 1.93 -1.92
CA LEU A 108 24.13 2.54 -0.94
C LEU A 108 23.12 1.50 -0.45
N THR A 109 23.22 1.11 0.82
CA THR A 109 22.22 0.27 1.48
C THR A 109 21.16 1.16 2.13
N MET A 110 19.89 0.91 1.82
CA MET A 110 18.78 1.63 2.42
C MET A 110 17.67 0.65 2.83
N THR A 111 17.21 0.77 4.07
CA THR A 111 16.10 -0.02 4.60
C THR A 111 14.82 0.81 4.56
N LEU A 112 13.81 0.33 3.83
CA LEU A 112 12.47 0.90 3.77
C LEU A 112 11.58 0.08 4.70
N ARG A 113 11.15 0.67 5.82
CA ARG A 113 10.32 -0.02 6.81
C ARG A 113 9.43 0.93 7.60
N GLY A 114 8.30 0.43 8.07
CA GLY A 114 7.43 1.13 9.00
C GLY A 114 6.82 2.39 8.41
N GLU A 115 6.57 3.39 9.26
CA GLU A 115 5.99 4.66 8.83
C GLU A 115 7.03 5.56 8.14
N ILE A 116 6.65 6.09 6.98
CA ILE A 116 7.46 7.07 6.25
C ILE A 116 6.86 8.45 6.46
N SER A 117 7.56 9.29 7.23
CA SER A 117 7.14 10.67 7.51
C SER A 117 7.40 11.59 6.32
N ASP A 118 6.48 12.52 6.05
CA ASP A 118 6.68 13.59 5.05
C ASP A 118 7.46 14.77 5.63
N GLN A 119 7.55 14.85 6.95
CA GLN A 119 8.24 15.94 7.61
C GLN A 119 9.75 15.71 7.60
N LEU A 120 10.50 16.78 7.31
CA LEU A 120 11.93 16.79 7.53
C LEU A 120 12.20 16.61 9.02
N LYS A 121 13.04 15.63 9.33
CA LYS A 121 13.30 15.22 10.71
C LYS A 121 13.87 16.33 11.57
N THR A 122 13.34 16.40 12.79
CA THR A 122 14.02 16.94 13.96
C THR A 122 15.07 15.93 14.48
N ARG A 123 16.05 16.39 15.28
CA ARG A 123 17.16 15.57 15.82
C ARG A 123 16.76 14.30 16.60
N PHE A 124 15.47 14.13 16.93
CA PHE A 124 14.94 13.05 17.78
C PHE A 124 14.08 12.00 17.04
N SER A 125 13.91 12.10 15.71
CA SER A 125 13.11 11.12 14.96
C SER A 125 13.94 9.95 14.43
N SER A 126 13.48 8.71 14.66
CA SER A 126 14.05 7.46 14.13
C SER A 126 13.42 7.06 12.78
N GLY A 127 14.22 6.57 11.81
CA GLY A 127 13.76 6.06 10.47
C GLY A 127 13.59 7.10 9.34
N LEU A 128 14.09 6.88 8.11
CA LEU A 128 14.19 7.93 7.07
C LEU A 128 12.85 8.62 6.70
N SER A 129 12.86 9.94 6.47
CA SER A 129 11.69 10.65 5.92
C SER A 129 11.61 10.52 4.40
N LEU A 130 10.42 10.72 3.82
CA LEU A 130 10.21 10.66 2.37
C LEU A 130 11.17 11.59 1.60
N PRO A 131 11.32 12.88 1.96
CA PRO A 131 12.28 13.75 1.28
C PRO A 131 13.73 13.26 1.38
N GLN A 132 14.12 12.65 2.51
CA GLN A 132 15.47 12.10 2.68
C GLN A 132 15.69 10.87 1.81
N ILE A 133 14.68 10.01 1.67
CA ILE A 133 14.72 8.83 0.79
C ILE A 133 14.91 9.30 -0.66
N CYS A 134 14.07 10.24 -1.12
CA CYS A 134 14.17 10.81 -2.47
C CYS A 134 15.53 11.47 -2.73
N GLU A 135 15.99 12.33 -1.81
CA GLU A 135 17.28 13.00 -1.93
C GLU A 135 18.46 12.01 -1.93
N ASN A 136 18.36 10.89 -1.22
CA ASN A 136 19.38 9.84 -1.24
C ASN A 136 19.45 9.12 -2.58
N PHE A 137 18.31 8.85 -3.24
CA PHE A 137 18.30 8.31 -4.61
C PHE A 137 18.97 9.26 -5.59
N GLU A 138 18.66 10.56 -5.52
CA GLU A 138 19.27 11.57 -6.40
C GLU A 138 20.78 11.69 -6.16
N LYS A 139 21.20 11.82 -4.90
CA LYS A 139 22.64 11.87 -4.53
C LYS A 139 23.37 10.63 -5.03
N ALA A 140 22.78 9.45 -4.85
CA ALA A 140 23.37 8.20 -5.31
C ALA A 140 23.46 8.13 -6.84
N ALA A 141 22.48 8.66 -7.58
CA ALA A 141 22.52 8.70 -9.04
C ALA A 141 23.71 9.54 -9.53
N TYR A 142 23.93 10.72 -8.94
CA TYR A 142 24.98 11.65 -9.38
C TYR A 142 26.37 11.40 -8.77
N ASP A 143 26.50 10.65 -7.67
CA ASP A 143 27.80 10.38 -7.04
C ASP A 143 28.58 9.29 -7.81
N PRO A 144 29.71 9.60 -8.46
CA PRO A 144 30.49 8.62 -9.21
C PRO A 144 31.14 7.52 -8.34
N ARG A 145 31.13 7.68 -7.00
CA ARG A 145 31.67 6.67 -6.07
C ARG A 145 30.68 5.55 -5.80
N ILE A 146 29.38 5.80 -6.02
CA ILE A 146 28.29 4.85 -5.81
C ILE A 146 28.03 4.06 -7.09
N SER A 147 28.15 2.74 -7.02
CA SER A 147 27.91 1.82 -8.15
C SER A 147 26.45 1.42 -8.30
N GLY A 148 25.70 1.43 -7.19
CA GLY A 148 24.32 0.95 -7.16
C GLY A 148 23.67 1.12 -5.79
N ILE A 149 22.43 0.64 -5.69
CA ILE A 149 21.63 0.69 -4.46
C ILE A 149 21.18 -0.73 -4.10
N TYR A 150 21.31 -1.06 -2.81
CA TYR A 150 20.70 -2.23 -2.19
C TYR A 150 19.52 -1.79 -1.33
N LEU A 151 18.30 -2.16 -1.73
CA LEU A 151 17.05 -1.80 -1.05
C LEU A 151 16.54 -2.97 -0.23
N HIS A 152 16.62 -2.84 1.08
CA HIS A 152 16.00 -3.78 2.01
C HIS A 152 14.57 -3.33 2.31
N ILE A 153 13.59 -4.02 1.75
CA ILE A 153 12.17 -3.67 1.79
C ILE A 153 11.48 -4.54 2.85
N GLU A 154 11.01 -3.90 3.91
CA GLU A 154 10.20 -4.50 4.97
C GLU A 154 8.78 -3.90 4.93
N PRO A 155 7.82 -4.45 5.70
CA PRO A 155 6.45 -3.93 5.73
C PRO A 155 6.36 -2.42 5.98
N LEU A 156 5.64 -1.74 5.10
CA LEU A 156 5.47 -0.29 5.06
C LEU A 156 4.09 0.15 5.57
N SER A 157 4.10 1.02 6.57
CA SER A 157 2.92 1.71 7.06
C SER A 157 2.82 3.11 6.43
N CYS A 158 2.78 3.16 5.10
CA CYS A 158 2.59 4.39 4.34
C CYS A 158 1.42 4.30 3.35
N GLY A 159 0.91 5.47 2.93
CA GLY A 159 -0.10 5.57 1.87
C GLY A 159 0.49 5.33 0.48
N TRP A 160 -0.39 4.99 -0.48
CA TRP A 160 -0.02 4.66 -1.86
C TRP A 160 0.74 5.78 -2.58
N GLY A 161 0.37 7.05 -2.37
CA GLY A 161 1.10 8.17 -2.99
C GLY A 161 2.57 8.26 -2.58
N LYS A 162 2.92 7.88 -1.33
CA LYS A 162 4.33 7.83 -0.91
C LYS A 162 5.08 6.66 -1.54
N ALA A 163 4.41 5.52 -1.66
CA ALA A 163 4.99 4.36 -2.34
C ALA A 163 5.24 4.66 -3.83
N GLU A 164 4.30 5.34 -4.49
CA GLU A 164 4.45 5.78 -5.88
C GLU A 164 5.62 6.76 -6.06
N GLU A 165 5.76 7.72 -5.16
CA GLU A 165 6.90 8.67 -5.16
C GLU A 165 8.24 7.94 -5.03
N ILE A 166 8.36 7.03 -4.06
CA ILE A 166 9.58 6.22 -3.87
C ILE A 166 9.86 5.39 -5.11
N ARG A 167 8.83 4.72 -5.67
CA ARG A 167 8.98 3.91 -6.88
C ARG A 167 9.48 4.73 -8.05
N ARG A 168 8.95 5.94 -8.24
CA ARG A 168 9.40 6.87 -9.28
C ARG A 168 10.89 7.15 -9.15
N HIS A 169 11.37 7.48 -7.94
CA HIS A 169 12.80 7.70 -7.71
C HIS A 169 13.67 6.45 -7.92
N ILE A 170 13.15 5.24 -7.67
CA ILE A 170 13.84 3.99 -8.02
C ILE A 170 14.00 3.88 -9.55
N VAL A 171 12.92 4.13 -10.29
CA VAL A 171 12.93 4.09 -11.76
C VAL A 171 13.84 5.17 -12.34
N ASP A 172 13.81 6.38 -11.79
CA ASP A 172 14.68 7.48 -12.23
C ASP A 172 16.16 7.20 -11.92
N PHE A 173 16.46 6.62 -10.76
CA PHE A 173 17.81 6.19 -10.44
C PHE A 173 18.34 5.17 -11.47
N LYS A 174 17.50 4.23 -11.95
CA LYS A 174 17.92 3.26 -12.98
C LYS A 174 18.33 3.91 -14.30
N LYS A 175 17.80 5.10 -14.64
CA LYS A 175 18.23 5.86 -15.83
C LYS A 175 19.69 6.30 -15.77
N SER A 176 20.30 6.36 -14.57
CA SER A 176 21.72 6.65 -14.40
C SER A 176 22.66 5.53 -14.88
N GLY A 177 22.12 4.36 -15.24
CA GLY A 177 22.88 3.17 -15.66
C GLY A 177 23.45 2.35 -14.49
N LYS A 178 23.14 2.73 -13.25
CA LYS A 178 23.55 2.02 -12.03
C LYS A 178 22.54 0.94 -11.66
N PHE A 179 23.01 -0.13 -11.01
CA PHE A 179 22.15 -1.24 -10.62
C PHE A 179 21.33 -0.93 -9.36
N VAL A 180 20.14 -1.53 -9.27
CA VAL A 180 19.29 -1.53 -8.07
C VAL A 180 18.88 -2.96 -7.76
N VAL A 181 19.27 -3.43 -6.59
CA VAL A 181 18.93 -4.76 -6.07
C VAL A 181 17.95 -4.58 -4.92
N GLY A 182 16.81 -5.26 -4.98
CA GLY A 182 15.82 -5.32 -3.92
C GLY A 182 15.96 -6.60 -3.10
N TYR A 183 15.73 -6.51 -1.80
CA TYR A 183 15.63 -7.65 -0.89
C TYR A 183 14.35 -7.55 -0.07
N MET A 184 13.51 -8.58 -0.11
CA MET A 184 12.19 -8.54 0.52
C MET A 184 11.89 -9.84 1.30
N PRO A 185 12.16 -9.86 2.63
CA PRO A 185 11.87 -11.03 3.47
C PRO A 185 10.38 -11.17 3.78
N VAL A 186 9.67 -10.06 3.92
CA VAL A 186 8.21 -10.04 4.16
C VAL A 186 7.62 -8.88 3.37
N GLY A 187 6.53 -9.13 2.63
CA GLY A 187 5.90 -8.07 1.84
C GLY A 187 4.49 -8.39 1.36
N GLY A 188 3.70 -7.34 1.15
CA GLY A 188 2.42 -7.39 0.47
C GLY A 188 2.45 -6.62 -0.85
N GLU A 189 1.30 -6.11 -1.27
CA GLU A 189 1.13 -5.43 -2.56
C GLU A 189 2.01 -4.17 -2.67
N LYS A 190 2.16 -3.41 -1.57
CA LYS A 190 2.95 -2.17 -1.53
C LYS A 190 4.45 -2.44 -1.60
N GLU A 191 4.93 -3.40 -0.81
CA GLU A 191 6.34 -3.76 -0.78
C GLU A 191 6.74 -4.37 -2.12
N TYR A 192 5.91 -5.25 -2.67
CA TYR A 192 6.12 -5.80 -4.01
C TYR A 192 6.06 -4.73 -5.11
N TYR A 193 5.17 -3.74 -4.98
CA TYR A 193 5.08 -2.62 -5.91
C TYR A 193 6.40 -1.85 -6.02
N LEU A 194 7.07 -1.57 -4.89
CA LEU A 194 8.41 -0.98 -4.87
C LEU A 194 9.48 -1.94 -5.39
N ALA A 195 9.44 -3.19 -4.92
CA ALA A 195 10.40 -4.22 -5.26
C ALA A 195 10.44 -4.51 -6.77
N SER A 196 9.27 -4.47 -7.43
CA SER A 196 9.13 -4.66 -8.88
C SER A 196 9.89 -3.61 -9.70
N ALA A 197 10.19 -2.44 -9.14
CA ALA A 197 11.00 -1.44 -9.85
C ALA A 197 12.50 -1.80 -9.87
N CYS A 198 12.97 -2.66 -8.97
CA CYS A 198 14.37 -3.09 -8.91
C CYS A 198 14.74 -3.91 -10.17
N ALA A 199 16.03 -3.97 -10.51
CA ALA A 199 16.48 -4.83 -11.61
C ALA A 199 16.48 -6.31 -11.20
N GLU A 200 16.89 -6.56 -9.97
CA GLU A 200 16.89 -7.88 -9.34
C GLU A 200 16.16 -7.80 -8.01
N LEU A 201 15.39 -8.83 -7.70
CA LEU A 201 14.67 -8.96 -6.45
C LEU A 201 14.99 -10.31 -5.81
N TYR A 202 15.54 -10.28 -4.61
CA TYR A 202 15.85 -11.46 -3.81
C TYR A 202 14.95 -11.57 -2.59
N ALA A 203 14.72 -12.80 -2.15
CA ALA A 203 14.01 -13.08 -0.91
C ALA A 203 14.60 -14.34 -0.24
N PRO A 204 14.61 -14.45 1.09
CA PRO A 204 15.00 -15.71 1.73
C PRO A 204 14.01 -16.84 1.38
N PRO A 205 14.43 -18.11 1.39
CA PRO A 205 13.52 -19.25 1.22
C PRO A 205 12.37 -19.28 2.24
N SER A 206 12.59 -18.71 3.44
CA SER A 206 11.57 -18.56 4.49
C SER A 206 10.75 -17.27 4.38
N ALA A 207 10.84 -16.55 3.25
CA ALA A 207 10.12 -15.31 3.08
C ALA A 207 8.61 -15.51 3.13
N TYR A 208 7.90 -14.43 3.47
CA TYR A 208 6.45 -14.41 3.45
C TYR A 208 5.96 -13.27 2.57
N VAL A 209 5.59 -13.60 1.34
CA VAL A 209 5.07 -12.63 0.37
C VAL A 209 3.65 -13.01 0.03
N ALA A 210 2.72 -12.11 0.34
CA ALA A 210 1.29 -12.38 0.22
C ALA A 210 0.62 -11.31 -0.65
N LEU A 211 0.13 -11.73 -1.81
CA LEU A 211 -0.59 -10.87 -2.75
C LEU A 211 -2.05 -11.33 -2.81
N TYR A 212 -2.93 -10.58 -2.14
CA TYR A 212 -4.38 -10.84 -2.03
C TYR A 212 -5.23 -9.78 -2.72
N GLY A 213 -4.60 -8.73 -3.22
CA GLY A 213 -5.29 -7.56 -3.76
C GLY A 213 -5.61 -6.55 -2.66
N LEU A 214 -6.41 -5.55 -3.01
CA LEU A 214 -6.64 -4.42 -2.11
C LEU A 214 -7.99 -4.51 -1.41
N THR A 215 -8.02 -4.09 -0.14
CA THR A 215 -9.25 -4.01 0.63
C THR A 215 -9.31 -2.72 1.43
N ILE A 216 -10.53 -2.22 1.63
CA ILE A 216 -10.80 -1.07 2.50
C ILE A 216 -11.78 -1.53 3.57
N GLN A 217 -11.37 -1.36 4.83
CA GLN A 217 -12.18 -1.70 5.99
C GLN A 217 -12.57 -0.42 6.72
N GLN A 218 -13.82 -0.36 7.17
CA GLN A 218 -14.33 0.74 7.98
C GLN A 218 -15.13 0.19 9.15
N THR A 219 -14.78 0.66 10.35
CA THR A 219 -15.41 0.25 11.60
C THR A 219 -16.63 1.12 11.90
N PHE A 220 -17.72 0.51 12.37
CA PHE A 220 -18.95 1.20 12.76
C PHE A 220 -19.29 0.92 14.21
N LEU A 221 -19.48 1.99 15.00
CA LEU A 221 -19.69 1.94 16.44
C LEU A 221 -21.14 2.21 16.87
N ARG A 222 -22.04 2.54 15.93
CA ARG A 222 -23.45 2.86 16.24
C ARG A 222 -24.13 1.81 17.11
N GLY A 223 -23.92 0.52 16.83
CA GLY A 223 -24.51 -0.56 17.61
C GLY A 223 -23.96 -0.66 19.05
N VAL A 224 -22.71 -0.25 19.28
CA VAL A 224 -22.13 -0.17 20.63
C VAL A 224 -22.70 1.03 21.37
N LEU A 225 -22.77 2.19 20.70
CA LEU A 225 -23.29 3.44 21.27
C LEU A 225 -24.76 3.32 21.70
N GLU A 226 -25.60 2.64 20.92
CA GLU A 226 -26.98 2.34 21.29
C GLU A 226 -27.08 1.53 22.58
N LYS A 227 -26.17 0.56 22.80
CA LYS A 227 -26.17 -0.28 24.01
C LYS A 227 -25.79 0.49 25.27
N VAL A 228 -24.96 1.53 25.14
CA VAL A 228 -24.54 2.38 26.27
C VAL A 228 -25.42 3.63 26.42
N GLY A 229 -26.53 3.72 25.68
CA GLY A 229 -27.47 4.84 25.76
C GLY A 229 -26.97 6.14 25.12
N VAL A 230 -25.91 6.10 24.31
CA VAL A 230 -25.35 7.28 23.65
C VAL A 230 -25.95 7.43 22.25
N GLN A 231 -26.51 8.60 21.96
CA GLN A 231 -27.07 8.95 20.66
C GLN A 231 -26.30 10.12 20.03
N PRO A 232 -25.39 9.85 19.08
CA PRO A 232 -24.68 10.91 18.38
C PRO A 232 -25.62 11.71 17.48
N GLU A 233 -25.60 13.04 17.61
CA GLU A 233 -26.22 13.94 16.65
C GLU A 233 -25.21 14.36 15.60
N ILE A 234 -25.44 13.97 14.35
CA ILE A 234 -24.49 14.16 13.25
C ILE A 234 -25.12 15.03 12.19
N GLN A 235 -24.62 16.25 12.07
CA GLN A 235 -25.00 17.17 11.01
C GLN A 235 -24.04 16.98 9.83
N ARG A 236 -24.60 16.68 8.65
CA ARG A 236 -23.83 16.60 7.40
C ARG A 236 -24.53 17.34 6.28
N ILE A 237 -23.74 18.03 5.47
CA ILE A 237 -24.16 18.65 4.22
C ILE A 237 -23.36 17.96 3.11
N GLY A 238 -24.08 17.35 2.17
CA GLY A 238 -23.51 16.58 1.06
C GLY A 238 -23.65 15.06 1.23
N ARG A 239 -23.74 14.38 0.08
CA ARG A 239 -23.99 12.92 0.00
C ARG A 239 -22.75 12.08 0.37
N TYR A 240 -21.56 12.55 0.02
CA TYR A 240 -20.30 11.83 0.24
C TYR A 240 -19.56 12.24 1.53
N LYS A 241 -20.11 13.15 2.34
CA LYS A 241 -19.50 13.57 3.61
C LYS A 241 -19.78 12.53 4.70
N SER A 242 -18.87 11.57 4.87
CA SER A 242 -19.04 10.37 5.69
C SER A 242 -18.28 10.35 7.01
N ALA A 243 -17.62 11.45 7.40
CA ALA A 243 -16.81 11.53 8.62
C ALA A 243 -17.56 11.08 9.89
N GLY A 244 -18.88 11.31 9.96
CA GLY A 244 -19.72 10.86 11.07
C GLY A 244 -20.41 9.51 10.88
N ASP A 245 -20.36 8.90 9.69
CA ASP A 245 -21.11 7.67 9.41
C ASP A 245 -20.67 6.51 10.32
N GLN A 246 -19.41 6.48 10.77
CA GLN A 246 -18.91 5.47 11.72
C GLN A 246 -19.68 5.46 13.05
N LEU A 247 -20.15 6.62 13.51
CA LEU A 247 -20.89 6.77 14.77
C LEU A 247 -22.41 6.74 14.54
N GLY A 248 -22.87 7.24 13.39
CA GLY A 248 -24.29 7.37 13.07
C GLY A 248 -24.91 6.14 12.42
N ARG A 249 -24.14 5.29 11.74
CA ARG A 249 -24.62 4.13 10.99
C ARG A 249 -23.99 2.84 11.50
N LYS A 250 -24.63 1.71 11.18
CA LYS A 250 -24.11 0.36 11.45
C LYS A 250 -23.35 -0.24 10.27
N SER A 251 -23.39 0.41 9.10
CA SER A 251 -22.75 -0.05 7.87
C SER A 251 -22.44 1.12 6.92
N MET A 252 -21.56 0.88 5.95
CA MET A 252 -21.27 1.86 4.88
C MET A 252 -22.53 2.19 4.07
N SER A 253 -22.68 3.46 3.72
CA SER A 253 -23.70 3.90 2.76
C SER A 253 -23.33 3.49 1.33
N ASN A 254 -24.31 3.45 0.43
CA ASN A 254 -24.05 3.11 -0.98
C ASN A 254 -23.16 4.14 -1.66
N GLU A 255 -23.29 5.42 -1.30
CA GLU A 255 -22.47 6.51 -1.85
C GLU A 255 -21.01 6.39 -1.38
N VAL A 256 -20.79 6.02 -0.13
CA VAL A 256 -19.44 5.77 0.39
C VAL A 256 -18.84 4.53 -0.24
N LYS A 257 -19.63 3.46 -0.44
CA LYS A 257 -19.17 2.26 -1.16
C LYS A 257 -18.79 2.57 -2.60
N GLU A 258 -19.58 3.35 -3.31
CA GLU A 258 -19.28 3.80 -4.69
C GLU A 258 -17.95 4.58 -4.72
N MET A 259 -17.80 5.55 -3.82
CA MET A 259 -16.59 6.40 -3.75
C MET A 259 -15.34 5.58 -3.40
N LEU A 260 -15.40 4.75 -2.36
CA LEU A 260 -14.27 3.93 -1.93
C LEU A 260 -13.95 2.83 -2.94
N GLY A 261 -14.97 2.24 -3.58
CA GLY A 261 -14.79 1.28 -4.68
C GLY A 261 -14.05 1.91 -5.85
N ALA A 262 -14.50 3.07 -6.34
CA ALA A 262 -13.83 3.77 -7.42
C ALA A 262 -12.37 4.16 -7.07
N LEU A 263 -12.09 4.52 -5.82
CA LEU A 263 -10.74 4.78 -5.35
C LEU A 263 -9.88 3.51 -5.35
N LEU A 264 -10.43 2.41 -4.84
CA LEU A 264 -9.74 1.12 -4.77
C LEU A 264 -9.43 0.57 -6.17
N ASP A 265 -10.40 0.64 -7.08
CA ASP A 265 -10.26 0.22 -8.48
C ASP A 265 -9.17 1.02 -9.19
N ASN A 266 -9.08 2.33 -8.92
CA ASN A 266 -8.04 3.17 -9.49
C ASN A 266 -6.64 2.78 -9.00
N ILE A 267 -6.47 2.59 -7.69
CA ILE A 267 -5.19 2.21 -7.09
C ILE A 267 -4.78 0.81 -7.57
N TYR A 268 -5.71 -0.15 -7.55
CA TYR A 268 -5.45 -1.52 -7.99
C TYR A 268 -5.15 -1.58 -9.50
N GLY A 269 -5.90 -0.83 -10.31
CA GLY A 269 -5.61 -0.68 -11.74
C GLY A 269 -4.19 -0.15 -11.98
N ASN A 270 -3.78 0.91 -11.28
CA ASN A 270 -2.40 1.41 -11.38
C ASN A 270 -1.35 0.36 -10.97
N TRP A 271 -1.63 -0.43 -9.94
CA TRP A 271 -0.77 -1.52 -9.51
C TRP A 271 -0.64 -2.60 -10.61
N LEU A 272 -1.77 -3.04 -11.19
CA LEU A 272 -1.78 -4.01 -12.29
C LEU A 272 -1.00 -3.51 -13.50
N ASP A 273 -1.20 -2.25 -13.89
CA ASP A 273 -0.51 -1.62 -15.03
C ASP A 273 1.00 -1.58 -14.81
N THR A 274 1.40 -1.28 -13.58
CA THR A 274 2.80 -1.18 -13.19
C THR A 274 3.48 -2.56 -13.15
N VAL A 275 2.81 -3.57 -12.58
CA VAL A 275 3.35 -4.94 -12.52
C VAL A 275 3.35 -5.58 -13.90
N SER A 276 2.29 -5.38 -14.68
CA SER A 276 2.18 -5.82 -16.08
C SER A 276 3.32 -5.29 -16.94
N SER A 277 3.60 -3.99 -16.88
CA SER A 277 4.71 -3.37 -17.63
C SER A 277 6.10 -3.85 -17.18
N THR A 278 6.25 -4.21 -15.91
CA THR A 278 7.50 -4.76 -15.37
C THR A 278 7.74 -6.20 -15.84
N HIS A 279 6.69 -7.03 -15.83
CA HIS A 279 6.79 -8.46 -16.17
C HIS A 279 6.56 -8.79 -17.64
N GLY A 280 6.07 -7.84 -18.43
CA GLY A 280 5.66 -8.07 -19.82
C GLY A 280 4.45 -9.01 -19.96
N LYS A 281 3.66 -9.18 -18.90
CA LYS A 281 2.45 -10.02 -18.85
C LYS A 281 1.20 -9.18 -19.00
N LYS A 282 0.08 -9.77 -19.46
CA LYS A 282 -1.21 -9.07 -19.54
C LYS A 282 -1.79 -8.83 -18.15
N LYS A 283 -2.59 -7.77 -18.00
CA LYS A 283 -3.20 -7.40 -16.70
C LYS A 283 -4.10 -8.50 -16.17
N GLU A 284 -4.83 -9.17 -17.05
CA GLU A 284 -5.74 -10.26 -16.72
C GLU A 284 -4.99 -11.47 -16.14
N GLU A 285 -3.79 -11.77 -16.65
CA GLU A 285 -2.94 -12.86 -16.15
C GLU A 285 -2.39 -12.53 -14.75
N ILE A 286 -2.01 -11.27 -14.54
CA ILE A 286 -1.57 -10.77 -13.22
C ILE A 286 -2.73 -10.83 -12.22
N GLU A 287 -3.93 -10.43 -12.63
CA GLU A 287 -5.12 -10.47 -11.78
C GLU A 287 -5.53 -11.91 -11.44
N GLU A 288 -5.53 -12.83 -12.41
CA GLU A 288 -5.79 -14.26 -12.16
C GLU A 288 -4.74 -14.85 -11.19
N PHE A 289 -3.47 -14.47 -11.34
CA PHE A 289 -2.43 -14.87 -10.42
C PHE A 289 -2.71 -14.41 -8.98
N VAL A 290 -3.04 -13.13 -8.78
CA VAL A 290 -3.39 -12.58 -7.46
C VAL A 290 -4.64 -13.26 -6.90
N ASN A 291 -5.68 -13.47 -7.72
CA ASN A 291 -6.91 -14.16 -7.32
C ASN A 291 -6.70 -15.63 -6.94
N SER A 292 -5.66 -16.27 -7.46
CA SER A 292 -5.28 -17.64 -7.04
C SER A 292 -4.70 -17.72 -5.63
N GLY A 293 -4.41 -16.57 -4.99
CA GLY A 293 -3.97 -16.47 -3.60
C GLY A 293 -2.58 -17.04 -3.38
N VAL A 294 -1.58 -16.51 -4.08
CA VAL A 294 -0.19 -17.02 -3.98
C VAL A 294 0.52 -16.51 -2.74
N TYR A 295 0.99 -17.44 -1.92
CA TYR A 295 1.81 -17.19 -0.72
C TYR A 295 3.13 -17.99 -0.72
N GLN A 296 3.29 -18.94 -1.64
CA GLN A 296 4.48 -19.77 -1.74
C GLN A 296 5.55 -19.02 -2.51
N VAL A 297 6.65 -18.75 -1.83
CA VAL A 297 7.77 -17.98 -2.37
C VAL A 297 8.49 -18.73 -3.49
N GLU A 298 8.46 -20.06 -3.46
CA GLU A 298 8.94 -20.91 -4.56
C GLU A 298 8.14 -20.72 -5.84
N ARG A 299 6.83 -20.52 -5.72
CA ARG A 299 5.95 -20.23 -6.87
C ARG A 299 6.26 -18.85 -7.45
N LEU A 300 6.51 -17.86 -6.60
CA LEU A 300 6.95 -16.52 -7.03
C LEU A 300 8.26 -16.59 -7.81
N LYS A 301 9.25 -17.36 -7.35
CA LYS A 301 10.49 -17.60 -8.11
C LYS A 301 10.19 -18.31 -9.44
N LYS A 302 9.44 -19.41 -9.42
CA LYS A 302 9.15 -20.24 -10.61
C LYS A 302 8.43 -19.44 -11.71
N GLU A 303 7.55 -18.53 -11.34
CA GLU A 303 6.78 -17.70 -12.27
C GLU A 303 7.45 -16.34 -12.61
N GLY A 304 8.68 -16.11 -12.11
CA GLY A 304 9.51 -14.96 -12.44
C GLY A 304 9.19 -13.67 -11.67
N TRP A 305 8.42 -13.74 -10.58
CA TRP A 305 8.10 -12.58 -9.73
C TRP A 305 9.28 -12.15 -8.85
N ILE A 306 10.13 -13.10 -8.48
CA ILE A 306 11.35 -12.91 -7.71
C ILE A 306 12.49 -13.54 -8.50
N THR A 307 13.66 -12.89 -8.53
CA THR A 307 14.83 -13.34 -9.27
C THR A 307 15.38 -14.64 -8.68
N ASP A 308 15.70 -14.65 -7.39
CA ASP A 308 16.19 -15.85 -6.71
C ASP A 308 15.88 -15.86 -5.20
N LEU A 309 15.98 -17.04 -4.60
CA LEU A 309 15.78 -17.26 -3.17
C LEU A 309 17.11 -17.41 -2.44
N LEU A 310 17.60 -16.29 -1.92
CA LEU A 310 18.88 -16.17 -1.23
C LEU A 310 18.67 -15.52 0.14
N TYR A 311 19.45 -15.95 1.13
CA TYR A 311 19.56 -15.20 2.38
C TYR A 311 20.35 -13.91 2.17
N ASP A 312 20.14 -12.92 3.03
CA ASP A 312 20.75 -11.57 2.92
C ASP A 312 22.29 -11.63 2.82
N ASP A 313 22.92 -12.57 3.52
CA ASP A 313 24.37 -12.80 3.50
C ASP A 313 24.88 -13.48 2.22
N GLN A 314 23.98 -14.11 1.46
CA GLN A 314 24.29 -14.81 0.21
C GLN A 314 24.12 -13.90 -1.02
N VAL A 315 23.45 -12.76 -0.88
CA VAL A 315 23.27 -11.83 -2.00
C VAL A 315 24.61 -11.19 -2.35
N GLN A 316 25.18 -11.61 -3.47
CA GLN A 316 26.41 -11.03 -3.99
C GLN A 316 26.08 -9.73 -4.72
N ILE A 317 26.32 -8.62 -4.06
CA ILE A 317 26.17 -7.31 -4.69
C ILE A 317 27.40 -7.08 -5.58
N PRO A 318 27.22 -6.74 -6.88
CA PRO A 318 28.33 -6.43 -7.76
C PRO A 318 29.12 -5.23 -7.19
N SER A 319 30.25 -5.49 -6.55
CA SER A 319 31.16 -4.44 -6.11
C SER A 319 32.24 -4.28 -7.16
N LEU A 320 32.56 -3.04 -7.56
CA LEU A 320 33.64 -2.74 -8.53
C LEU A 320 35.05 -3.13 -8.03
N ALA A 321 35.18 -3.91 -6.95
CA ALA A 321 36.45 -4.38 -6.44
C ALA A 321 36.98 -5.65 -7.17
N ASP A 322 36.16 -6.32 -7.98
CA ASP A 322 36.51 -7.55 -8.71
C ASP A 322 36.81 -7.35 -10.21
N HIS A 323 37.03 -6.10 -10.64
CA HIS A 323 37.52 -5.74 -11.98
C HIS A 323 38.73 -4.81 -11.91
#